data_AF-A0A2W4JPK2-F1
#
_entry.id   AF-A0A2W4JPK2-F1
#
_cell.length_a   1.000
_cell.length_b   1.000
_cell.length_c   1.000
_cell.angle_alpha   90.00
_cell.angle_beta   90.00
_cell.angle_gamma   90.00
#
_symmetry.space_group_name_H-M   'P 1'
#
loop_
_entity.id
_entity.type
_entity.pdbx_description
1 polymer ?
#
loop_
_entity_poly.entity_id
_entity_poly.type
_entity_poly.pdbx_seq_one_letter_code
_entity_poly.pdbx_strand_id
1 'polypeptide(L)'
;AFAPAAQVTPSGDSGDILNLPTTLTWGPNNNSSLVAGSPVSGTIQTNGAPQPGVALTHNNFPIALGVSLDTATLASVLTLTPSGGGPTIELPTLLFDILFIETENFPAGGNCLGGGMAGSGENTNGCQDIFVLANPEILDTDITFNFDGFEYEVIVTPTGLEFLTDEACAAVGEGPGCLGFLTPENTQSIFTTFFSIRVEVAIPEPHVLGLLGIALTGLGLTRRRRR
;
A
#
# COMPACT_ATOMS: atom_id res chain seq x y z
N ALA A 1 -2.49 8.49 2.32
CA ALA A 1 -2.22 9.93 2.49
C ALA A 1 -0.72 10.17 2.58
N PHE A 2 -0.20 11.34 2.21
CA PHE A 2 1.22 11.57 1.97
C PHE A 2 1.95 12.33 3.08
N ALA A 3 3.25 12.06 3.23
CA ALA A 3 4.20 12.98 3.87
C ALA A 3 5.04 13.68 2.76
N PRO A 4 4.79 14.96 2.44
CA PRO A 4 5.41 15.62 1.28
C PRO A 4 6.87 16.05 1.50
N ALA A 5 7.68 15.98 0.44
CA ALA A 5 8.97 16.68 0.36
C ALA A 5 8.77 18.20 0.14
N ALA A 6 9.80 19.02 0.43
CA ALA A 6 9.75 20.49 0.50
C ALA A 6 9.39 21.24 -0.81
N GLN A 7 9.15 20.50 -1.89
CA GLN A 7 9.14 21.00 -3.27
C GLN A 7 7.81 20.77 -4.00
N VAL A 8 6.85 20.06 -3.40
CA VAL A 8 5.51 19.83 -3.97
C VAL A 8 4.42 20.53 -3.18
N THR A 9 3.28 20.81 -3.82
CA THR A 9 2.12 21.43 -3.17
C THR A 9 1.16 20.34 -2.67
N PRO A 10 1.08 20.09 -1.35
CA PRO A 10 0.11 19.16 -0.79
C PRO A 10 -1.30 19.76 -0.80
N SER A 11 -2.30 18.94 -1.08
CA SER A 11 -3.72 19.30 -0.98
C SER A 11 -4.58 18.06 -0.70
N GLY A 12 -5.88 18.29 -0.49
CA GLY A 12 -6.78 17.26 0.02
C GLY A 12 -6.49 16.90 1.47
N ASP A 13 -7.37 16.12 2.06
CA ASP A 13 -7.25 15.67 3.44
C ASP A 13 -7.92 14.29 3.56
N SER A 14 -7.20 13.34 4.14
CA SER A 14 -7.72 12.03 4.55
C SER A 14 -8.77 12.09 5.67
N GLY A 15 -9.07 13.29 6.18
CA GLY A 15 -9.94 13.54 7.31
C GLY A 15 -9.33 13.01 8.61
N ASP A 16 -10.17 12.77 9.60
CA ASP A 16 -9.78 12.36 10.96
C ASP A 16 -9.04 11.01 11.03
N ILE A 17 -8.94 10.25 9.93
CA ILE A 17 -8.24 8.96 9.90
C ILE A 17 -6.72 9.16 10.02
N LEU A 18 -6.15 10.02 9.17
CA LEU A 18 -4.70 10.27 9.14
C LEU A 18 -4.35 11.77 9.22
N ASN A 19 -5.29 12.67 8.92
CA ASN A 19 -5.06 14.12 8.82
C ASN A 19 -3.81 14.47 7.98
N LEU A 20 -3.62 13.74 6.89
CA LEU A 20 -2.51 13.88 5.94
C LEU A 20 -3.08 14.22 4.54
N PRO A 21 -2.30 14.91 3.69
CA PRO A 21 -2.75 15.25 2.34
C PRO A 21 -3.01 14.00 1.49
N THR A 22 -4.04 14.03 0.66
CA THR A 22 -4.36 12.96 -0.29
C THR A 22 -3.88 13.23 -1.70
N THR A 23 -3.41 14.45 -1.97
CA THR A 23 -2.91 14.85 -3.28
C THR A 23 -1.59 15.59 -3.14
N LEU A 24 -0.60 15.19 -3.94
CA LEU A 24 0.60 15.96 -4.20
C LEU A 24 0.54 16.50 -5.63
N THR A 25 0.84 17.77 -5.82
CA THR A 25 0.89 18.39 -7.16
C THR A 25 2.20 19.14 -7.35
N TRP A 26 2.70 19.16 -8.58
CA TRP A 26 3.96 19.82 -8.94
C TRP A 26 3.94 20.41 -10.36
N GLY A 27 5.02 21.11 -10.70
CA GLY A 27 5.12 21.95 -11.89
C GLY A 27 4.48 23.35 -11.72
N PRO A 28 4.80 24.31 -12.62
CA PRO A 28 4.43 25.72 -12.45
C PRO A 28 2.93 26.03 -12.29
N ASN A 29 2.06 25.10 -12.69
CA ASN A 29 0.61 25.21 -12.60
C ASN A 29 -0.05 23.99 -11.94
N ASN A 30 0.71 23.17 -11.19
CA ASN A 30 0.21 21.91 -10.61
C ASN A 30 -0.37 20.96 -11.67
N ASN A 31 0.32 20.85 -12.81
CA ASN A 31 -0.13 20.06 -13.96
C ASN A 31 -0.04 18.55 -13.66
N SER A 32 1.08 18.10 -13.10
CA SER A 32 1.30 16.71 -12.72
C SER A 32 0.93 16.49 -11.25
N SER A 33 0.48 15.27 -10.95
CA SER A 33 0.01 14.96 -9.61
C SER A 33 0.06 13.49 -9.25
N LEU A 34 0.20 13.24 -7.95
CA LEU A 34 -0.01 11.95 -7.33
C LEU A 34 -1.20 12.03 -6.38
N VAL A 35 -2.23 11.25 -6.64
CA VAL A 35 -3.53 11.31 -5.95
C VAL A 35 -3.81 9.98 -5.29
N ALA A 36 -3.89 9.96 -3.97
CA ALA A 36 -4.53 8.89 -3.22
C ALA A 36 -6.04 9.16 -3.22
N GLY A 37 -6.84 8.17 -3.62
CA GLY A 37 -8.29 8.28 -3.59
C GLY A 37 -8.87 8.54 -2.20
N SER A 38 -10.17 8.83 -2.15
CA SER A 38 -10.87 9.02 -0.89
C SER A 38 -10.95 7.72 -0.08
N PRO A 39 -11.01 7.78 1.26
CA PRO A 39 -11.25 6.61 2.10
C PRO A 39 -12.48 5.83 1.63
N VAL A 40 -12.35 4.51 1.55
CA VAL A 40 -13.44 3.60 1.16
C VAL A 40 -13.94 2.89 2.41
N SER A 41 -15.27 2.89 2.60
CA SER A 41 -15.94 2.10 3.63
C SER A 41 -16.80 1.04 2.98
N GLY A 42 -16.82 -0.17 3.55
CA GLY A 42 -17.58 -1.28 3.00
C GLY A 42 -17.59 -2.49 3.92
N THR A 43 -18.07 -3.60 3.39
CA THR A 43 -18.12 -4.89 4.08
C THR A 43 -17.20 -5.87 3.38
N ILE A 44 -16.38 -6.58 4.15
CA ILE A 44 -15.58 -7.70 3.67
C ILE A 44 -16.02 -8.98 4.39
N GLN A 45 -16.00 -10.11 3.67
CA GLN A 45 -16.31 -11.42 4.24
C GLN A 45 -14.99 -12.15 4.56
N THR A 46 -14.86 -12.67 5.78
CA THR A 46 -13.75 -13.59 6.12
C THR A 46 -13.79 -14.80 5.19
N ASN A 47 -12.63 -15.19 4.68
CA ASN A 47 -12.43 -16.21 3.65
C ASN A 47 -13.19 -15.91 2.33
N GLY A 48 -13.57 -14.65 2.11
CA GLY A 48 -14.24 -14.18 0.91
C GLY A 48 -13.28 -13.70 -0.18
N ALA A 49 -13.86 -13.14 -1.24
CA ALA A 49 -13.09 -12.53 -2.32
C ALA A 49 -12.38 -11.24 -1.85
N PRO A 50 -11.17 -10.94 -2.39
CA PRO A 50 -10.48 -9.69 -2.11
C PRO A 50 -11.35 -8.46 -2.41
N GLN A 51 -11.27 -7.44 -1.56
CA GLN A 51 -11.91 -6.15 -1.77
C GLN A 51 -10.87 -5.09 -2.13
N PRO A 52 -11.20 -4.14 -3.02
CA PRO A 52 -10.30 -3.05 -3.36
C PRO A 52 -10.12 -2.11 -2.17
N GLY A 53 -8.88 -1.69 -1.96
CA GLY A 53 -8.55 -0.53 -1.16
C GLY A 53 -8.65 0.76 -1.96
N VAL A 54 -7.97 1.78 -1.48
CA VAL A 54 -7.88 3.09 -2.15
C VAL A 54 -6.84 3.01 -3.26
N ALA A 55 -7.19 3.52 -4.45
CA ALA A 55 -6.26 3.61 -5.58
C ALA A 55 -5.32 4.81 -5.44
N LEU A 56 -4.08 4.63 -5.87
CA LEU A 56 -3.11 5.67 -6.14
C LEU A 56 -3.11 5.96 -7.64
N THR A 57 -3.29 7.21 -8.02
CA THR A 57 -3.27 7.65 -9.43
C THR A 57 -2.12 8.62 -9.63
N HIS A 58 -1.25 8.32 -10.60
CA HIS A 58 -0.29 9.28 -11.13
C HIS A 58 -0.87 9.90 -12.40
N ASN A 59 -1.08 11.21 -12.40
CA ASN A 59 -1.46 11.96 -13.59
C ASN A 59 -0.22 12.65 -14.14
N ASN A 60 0.22 12.22 -15.33
CA ASN A 60 1.42 12.75 -15.95
C ASN A 60 1.05 13.78 -17.03
N PHE A 61 1.43 15.03 -16.82
CA PHE A 61 1.24 16.11 -17.78
C PHE A 61 2.51 16.94 -17.91
N PRO A 62 2.82 17.44 -19.13
CA PRO A 62 4.03 18.21 -19.34
C PRO A 62 4.18 19.36 -18.34
N ILE A 63 5.29 19.34 -17.60
CA ILE A 63 5.73 20.48 -16.80
C ILE A 63 6.86 21.21 -17.51
N ALA A 64 6.88 22.54 -17.42
CA ALA A 64 8.07 23.28 -17.82
C ALA A 64 9.21 22.98 -16.83
N LEU A 65 10.46 23.04 -17.31
CA LEU A 65 11.67 22.92 -16.48
C LEU A 65 11.47 23.61 -15.12
N GLY A 66 11.55 22.82 -14.04
CA GLY A 66 11.14 23.27 -12.72
C GLY A 66 11.16 22.15 -11.68
N VAL A 67 10.43 22.37 -10.60
CA VAL A 67 10.36 21.48 -9.45
C VAL A 67 9.44 20.30 -9.74
N SER A 68 9.95 19.08 -9.54
CA SER A 68 9.19 17.84 -9.57
C SER A 68 9.18 17.16 -8.20
N LEU A 69 8.36 16.12 -8.06
CA LEU A 69 8.43 15.20 -6.95
C LEU A 69 9.67 14.31 -7.08
N ASP A 70 10.50 14.19 -6.04
CA ASP A 70 11.57 13.17 -6.04
C ASP A 70 11.12 11.93 -5.25
N THR A 71 10.46 12.16 -4.11
CA THR A 71 10.06 11.11 -3.19
C THR A 71 8.76 11.44 -2.47
N ALA A 72 7.99 10.43 -2.11
CA ALA A 72 6.86 10.55 -1.19
C ALA A 72 6.71 9.28 -0.34
N THR A 73 6.04 9.40 0.81
CA THR A 73 5.57 8.21 1.55
C THR A 73 4.05 8.24 1.58
N LEU A 74 3.41 7.16 1.12
CA LEU A 74 1.96 6.96 1.17
C LEU A 74 1.61 6.08 2.38
N ALA A 75 0.89 6.65 3.35
CA ALA A 75 0.30 5.92 4.45
C ALA A 75 -1.08 5.34 4.09
N SER A 76 -1.29 4.06 4.40
CA SER A 76 -2.55 3.33 4.24
C SER A 76 -2.97 2.70 5.58
N VAL A 77 -4.25 2.86 5.93
CA VAL A 77 -4.83 2.37 7.18
C VAL A 77 -6.06 1.52 6.86
N LEU A 78 -6.21 0.42 7.58
CA LEU A 78 -7.40 -0.43 7.54
C LEU A 78 -7.95 -0.58 8.95
N THR A 79 -9.21 -0.22 9.13
CA THR A 79 -9.98 -0.44 10.36
C THR A 79 -11.12 -1.40 10.08
N LEU A 80 -11.34 -2.35 10.99
CA LEU A 80 -12.35 -3.40 10.85
C LEU A 80 -13.32 -3.35 12.03
N THR A 81 -14.61 -3.47 11.73
CA THR A 81 -15.66 -3.63 12.74
C THR A 81 -16.37 -4.96 12.51
N PRO A 82 -16.37 -5.88 13.49
CA PRO A 82 -17.08 -7.15 13.36
C PRO A 82 -18.59 -6.93 13.14
N SER A 83 -19.17 -7.67 12.18
CA SER A 83 -20.60 -7.51 11.81
C SER A 83 -21.58 -7.88 12.93
N GLY A 84 -21.17 -8.74 13.87
CA GLY A 84 -21.94 -9.13 15.06
C GLY A 84 -21.78 -8.18 16.26
N GLY A 85 -21.03 -7.10 16.10
CA GLY A 85 -20.61 -6.22 17.19
C GLY A 85 -19.28 -6.64 17.81
N GLY A 86 -18.65 -5.70 18.52
CA GLY A 86 -17.31 -5.86 19.08
C GLY A 86 -16.52 -4.56 19.02
N PRO A 87 -15.31 -4.52 19.58
CA PRO A 87 -14.42 -3.37 19.42
C PRO A 87 -13.98 -3.24 17.96
N THR A 88 -13.74 -2.01 17.53
CA THR A 88 -13.02 -1.74 16.29
C THR A 88 -11.60 -2.29 16.41
N ILE A 89 -11.15 -2.96 15.36
CA ILE A 89 -9.80 -3.50 15.21
C ILE A 89 -9.04 -2.55 14.30
N GLU A 90 -8.02 -1.91 14.83
CA GLU A 90 -7.10 -1.07 14.06
C GLU A 90 -5.90 -1.93 13.65
N LEU A 91 -5.64 -2.02 12.35
CA LEU A 91 -4.49 -2.73 11.82
C LEU A 91 -3.28 -1.80 11.71
N PRO A 92 -2.05 -2.35 11.63
CA PRO A 92 -0.86 -1.55 11.39
C PRO A 92 -1.01 -0.64 10.17
N THR A 93 -0.48 0.57 10.28
CA THR A 93 -0.38 1.48 9.13
C THR A 93 0.69 0.94 8.18
N LEU A 94 0.34 0.75 6.92
CA LEU A 94 1.31 0.43 5.86
C LEU A 94 1.86 1.73 5.28
N LEU A 95 3.19 1.80 5.15
CA LEU A 95 3.90 2.94 4.57
C LEU A 95 4.54 2.49 3.26
N PHE A 96 4.07 3.02 2.14
CA PHE A 96 4.63 2.76 0.82
C PHE A 96 5.57 3.92 0.48
N ASP A 97 6.85 3.62 0.37
CA ASP A 97 7.87 4.60 0.01
C ASP A 97 8.02 4.68 -1.51
N ILE A 98 8.01 5.89 -2.02
CA ILE A 98 7.89 6.18 -3.44
C ILE A 98 9.14 6.94 -3.87
N LEU A 99 9.79 6.46 -4.91
CA LEU A 99 10.77 7.20 -5.70
C LEU A 99 10.13 7.60 -7.03
N PHE A 100 10.39 8.83 -7.46
CA PHE A 100 9.77 9.39 -8.66
C PHE A 100 10.80 10.15 -9.49
N ILE A 101 10.65 10.06 -10.82
CA ILE A 101 11.36 10.91 -11.78
C ILE A 101 10.36 11.41 -12.80
N GLU A 102 10.22 12.73 -12.86
CA GLU A 102 9.71 13.39 -14.06
C GLU A 102 10.82 13.40 -15.10
N THR A 103 10.58 12.72 -16.22
CA THR A 103 11.58 12.59 -17.27
C THR A 103 11.59 13.82 -18.16
N GLU A 104 12.73 14.06 -18.82
CA GLU A 104 12.74 15.04 -19.90
C GLU A 104 11.90 14.50 -21.07
N ASN A 105 10.84 15.21 -21.45
CA ASN A 105 9.92 14.72 -22.49
C ASN A 105 10.59 14.49 -23.86
N PHE A 106 11.57 15.32 -24.21
CA PHE A 106 12.27 15.24 -25.50
C PHE A 106 13.78 15.43 -25.31
N PRO A 107 14.47 14.41 -24.74
CA PRO A 107 15.89 14.52 -24.41
C PRO A 107 16.74 14.58 -25.68
N ALA A 108 17.92 15.18 -25.56
CA ALA A 108 18.87 15.23 -26.66
C ALA A 108 19.25 13.82 -27.14
N GLY A 109 18.99 13.52 -28.42
CA GLY A 109 19.18 12.17 -28.98
C GLY A 109 17.93 11.28 -28.95
N GLY A 110 16.88 11.70 -28.21
CA GLY A 110 15.56 11.09 -28.23
C GLY A 110 15.39 9.82 -27.39
N ASN A 111 16.42 9.29 -26.74
CA ASN A 111 16.31 8.11 -25.89
C ASN A 111 15.66 8.47 -24.54
N CYS A 112 14.58 7.77 -24.17
CA CYS A 112 13.91 7.95 -22.88
C CYS A 112 14.54 7.07 -21.80
N LEU A 113 14.65 7.58 -20.58
CA LEU A 113 15.22 6.86 -19.43
C LEU A 113 14.41 5.61 -19.04
N GLY A 114 13.09 5.59 -19.31
CA GLY A 114 12.23 4.41 -19.15
C GLY A 114 12.32 3.40 -20.30
N GLY A 115 13.15 3.67 -21.31
CA GLY A 115 13.27 2.92 -22.55
C GLY A 115 12.44 3.51 -23.70
N GLY A 116 12.85 3.17 -24.92
CA GLY A 116 12.21 3.65 -26.15
C GLY A 116 12.68 5.03 -26.60
N MET A 117 12.02 5.55 -27.65
CA MET A 117 12.34 6.85 -28.27
C MET A 117 11.20 7.85 -28.06
N ALA A 118 11.52 9.07 -27.63
CA ALA A 118 10.60 10.18 -27.60
C ALA A 118 9.94 10.40 -28.97
N GLY A 119 8.63 10.65 -28.98
CA GLY A 119 7.84 10.76 -30.20
C GLY A 119 7.41 9.42 -30.81
N SER A 120 7.53 8.29 -30.08
CA SER A 120 7.13 6.97 -30.58
C SER A 120 6.53 6.07 -29.51
N GLY A 121 5.59 5.20 -29.90
CA GLY A 121 4.96 4.22 -29.00
C GLY A 121 4.28 4.89 -27.79
N GLU A 122 4.50 4.35 -26.60
CA GLU A 122 4.04 4.95 -25.34
C GLU A 122 4.71 6.31 -25.05
N ASN A 123 5.84 6.61 -25.69
CA ASN A 123 6.52 7.91 -25.59
C ASN A 123 6.09 8.91 -26.68
N THR A 124 4.94 8.72 -27.34
CA THR A 124 4.52 9.56 -28.50
C THR A 124 4.39 11.05 -28.13
N ASN A 125 3.96 11.35 -26.91
CA ASN A 125 3.79 12.74 -26.43
C ASN A 125 5.01 13.24 -25.64
N GLY A 126 6.07 12.44 -25.55
CA GLY A 126 7.25 12.66 -24.71
C GLY A 126 7.55 11.42 -23.88
N CYS A 127 8.72 11.39 -23.23
CA CYS A 127 9.15 10.27 -22.40
C CYS A 127 8.20 10.00 -21.22
N GLN A 128 8.00 8.72 -20.91
CA GLN A 128 7.22 8.30 -19.74
C GLN A 128 7.93 8.61 -18.43
N ASP A 129 7.17 9.06 -17.45
CA ASP A 129 7.64 9.29 -16.08
C ASP A 129 7.73 8.00 -15.28
N ILE A 130 8.68 7.98 -14.34
CA ILE A 130 9.07 6.77 -13.61
C ILE A 130 8.57 6.85 -12.18
N PHE A 131 7.77 5.86 -11.77
CA PHE A 131 7.39 5.62 -10.39
C PHE A 131 7.98 4.29 -9.93
N VAL A 132 8.63 4.28 -8.76
CA VAL A 132 9.15 3.06 -8.14
C VAL A 132 8.67 2.96 -6.68
N LEU A 133 8.20 1.77 -6.31
CA LEU A 133 7.95 1.40 -4.93
C LEU A 133 9.30 0.98 -4.32
N ALA A 134 9.84 1.81 -3.43
CA ALA A 134 11.17 1.65 -2.85
C ALA A 134 11.27 0.50 -1.84
N ASN A 135 10.14 0.11 -1.27
CA ASN A 135 10.02 -0.92 -0.25
C ASN A 135 9.01 -2.00 -0.65
N PRO A 136 9.22 -2.72 -1.78
CA PRO A 136 8.25 -3.67 -2.31
C PRO A 136 7.88 -4.79 -1.33
N GLU A 137 8.75 -5.11 -0.37
CA GLU A 137 8.50 -6.06 0.72
C GLU A 137 7.30 -5.69 1.60
N ILE A 138 6.84 -4.43 1.58
CA ILE A 138 5.64 -4.00 2.31
C ILE A 138 4.38 -4.74 1.81
N LEU A 139 4.39 -5.23 0.56
CA LEU A 139 3.30 -6.00 -0.03
C LEU A 139 3.22 -7.43 0.53
N ASP A 140 4.33 -7.94 1.06
CA ASP A 140 4.46 -9.28 1.65
C ASP A 140 4.49 -9.23 3.19
N THR A 141 4.04 -8.13 3.79
CA THR A 141 4.01 -7.98 5.25
C THR A 141 2.91 -8.86 5.87
N ASP A 142 3.31 -9.68 6.85
CA ASP A 142 2.38 -10.49 7.65
C ASP A 142 1.51 -9.58 8.54
N ILE A 143 0.25 -9.38 8.16
CA ILE A 143 -0.72 -8.60 8.94
C ILE A 143 -1.69 -9.58 9.61
N THR A 144 -1.47 -9.83 10.90
CA THR A 144 -2.33 -10.72 11.69
C THR A 144 -3.04 -9.99 12.82
N PHE A 145 -4.24 -10.41 13.17
CA PHE A 145 -4.95 -9.94 14.35
C PHE A 145 -5.75 -11.05 15.02
N ASN A 146 -6.00 -10.91 16.32
CA ASN A 146 -6.75 -11.87 17.11
C ASN A 146 -8.16 -11.34 17.41
N PHE A 147 -9.17 -12.16 17.16
CA PHE A 147 -10.55 -11.85 17.51
C PHE A 147 -11.31 -13.12 17.90
N ASP A 148 -11.99 -13.07 19.05
CA ASP A 148 -12.84 -14.17 19.56
C ASP A 148 -12.14 -15.55 19.61
N GLY A 149 -10.85 -15.57 19.95
CA GLY A 149 -10.06 -16.81 20.06
C GLY A 149 -9.55 -17.37 18.72
N PHE A 150 -9.75 -16.66 17.63
CA PHE A 150 -9.20 -17.00 16.31
C PHE A 150 -8.12 -16.00 15.89
N GLU A 151 -7.10 -16.52 15.23
CA GLU A 151 -6.12 -15.70 14.50
C GLU A 151 -6.62 -15.45 13.08
N TYR A 152 -6.55 -14.20 12.65
CA TYR A 152 -6.92 -13.77 11.32
C TYR A 152 -5.70 -13.19 10.62
N GLU A 153 -5.57 -13.48 9.34
CA GLU A 153 -4.53 -12.97 8.45
C GLU A 153 -5.18 -12.02 7.43
N VAL A 154 -4.54 -10.88 7.18
CA VAL A 154 -4.91 -9.92 6.13
C VAL A 154 -3.87 -10.00 5.04
N ILE A 155 -4.30 -10.45 3.85
CA ILE A 155 -3.45 -10.57 2.68
C ILE A 155 -3.69 -9.36 1.79
N VAL A 156 -2.62 -8.66 1.42
CA VAL A 156 -2.65 -7.53 0.49
C VAL A 156 -2.09 -7.97 -0.86
N THR A 157 -2.77 -7.63 -1.96
CA THR A 157 -2.30 -7.93 -3.32
C THR A 157 -2.36 -6.69 -4.20
N PRO A 158 -1.28 -6.31 -4.89
CA PRO A 158 -1.25 -5.13 -5.75
C PRO A 158 -1.79 -5.40 -7.15
N THR A 159 -2.18 -4.34 -7.85
CA THR A 159 -2.42 -4.29 -9.30
C THR A 159 -1.88 -2.97 -9.85
N GLY A 160 -1.40 -2.98 -11.10
CA GLY A 160 -0.83 -1.79 -11.74
C GLY A 160 0.63 -1.52 -11.40
N LEU A 161 1.33 -2.50 -10.81
CA LEU A 161 2.78 -2.50 -10.66
C LEU A 161 3.38 -3.60 -11.53
N GLU A 162 4.52 -3.31 -12.14
CA GLU A 162 5.29 -4.22 -12.99
C GLU A 162 6.78 -4.10 -12.67
N PHE A 163 7.56 -5.10 -13.06
CA PHE A 163 9.01 -5.00 -13.01
C PHE A 163 9.50 -4.06 -14.10
N LEU A 164 10.25 -3.03 -13.70
CA LEU A 164 10.79 -2.06 -14.63
C LEU A 164 12.12 -2.51 -15.24
N THR A 165 12.55 -1.80 -16.28
CA THR A 165 13.86 -2.02 -16.90
C THR A 165 14.98 -1.59 -15.95
N ASP A 166 16.16 -2.20 -16.11
CA ASP A 166 17.35 -1.87 -15.30
C ASP A 166 17.73 -0.38 -15.42
N GLU A 167 17.48 0.24 -16.58
CA GLU A 167 17.71 1.67 -16.81
C GLU A 167 16.78 2.54 -15.97
N ALA A 168 15.48 2.22 -15.95
CA ALA A 168 14.50 2.94 -15.14
C ALA A 168 14.78 2.80 -13.64
N CYS A 169 15.16 1.60 -13.19
CA CYS A 169 15.54 1.36 -11.80
C CYS A 169 16.81 2.12 -11.41
N ALA A 170 17.85 2.07 -12.26
CA ALA A 170 19.09 2.80 -12.00
C ALA A 170 18.89 4.31 -11.95
N ALA A 171 17.92 4.86 -12.73
CA ALA A 171 17.62 6.28 -12.73
C ALA A 171 17.18 6.78 -11.34
N VAL A 172 16.40 6.00 -10.59
CA VAL A 172 15.98 6.31 -9.21
C VAL A 172 16.98 5.84 -8.15
N GLY A 173 18.11 5.25 -8.55
CA GLY A 173 19.12 4.72 -7.64
C GLY A 173 18.84 3.31 -7.10
N GLU A 174 17.88 2.59 -7.69
CA GLU A 174 17.51 1.22 -7.32
C GLU A 174 18.26 0.16 -8.13
N GLY A 175 18.25 -1.08 -7.61
CA GLY A 175 18.81 -2.24 -8.31
C GLY A 175 17.93 -2.75 -9.47
N PRO A 176 18.49 -3.59 -10.37
CA PRO A 176 17.73 -4.27 -11.42
C PRO A 176 16.46 -4.97 -10.91
N GLY A 177 15.37 -4.87 -11.67
CA GLY A 177 14.10 -5.50 -11.31
C GLY A 177 13.35 -4.82 -10.16
N CYS A 178 13.46 -3.50 -10.03
CA CYS A 178 12.60 -2.70 -9.16
C CYS A 178 11.14 -2.78 -9.61
N LEU A 179 10.21 -2.60 -8.66
CA LEU A 179 8.76 -2.70 -8.87
C LEU A 179 8.16 -1.30 -8.98
N GLY A 180 7.37 -1.04 -10.04
CA GLY A 180 6.88 0.30 -10.30
C GLY A 180 5.94 0.38 -11.50
N PHE A 181 5.79 1.58 -12.06
CA PHE A 181 5.13 1.79 -13.35
C PHE A 181 5.75 2.97 -14.10
N LEU A 182 5.57 2.96 -15.42
CA LEU A 182 5.85 4.10 -16.29
C LEU A 182 4.54 4.76 -16.70
N THR A 183 4.45 6.10 -16.65
CA THR A 183 3.24 6.82 -17.05
C THR A 183 3.47 7.64 -18.31
N PRO A 184 2.78 7.34 -19.43
CA PRO A 184 2.84 8.15 -20.64
C PRO A 184 2.42 9.61 -20.44
N GLU A 185 3.09 10.51 -21.14
CA GLU A 185 2.77 11.93 -21.18
C GLU A 185 1.32 12.20 -21.62
N ASN A 186 0.63 13.05 -20.86
CA ASN A 186 -0.81 13.36 -21.00
C ASN A 186 -1.75 12.18 -20.71
N THR A 187 -1.32 11.26 -19.85
CA THR A 187 -2.13 10.11 -19.42
C THR A 187 -2.04 9.88 -17.91
N GLN A 188 -2.55 8.75 -17.43
CA GLN A 188 -2.47 8.36 -16.03
C GLN A 188 -2.14 6.87 -15.88
N SER A 189 -1.39 6.56 -14.82
CA SER A 189 -1.21 5.18 -14.33
C SER A 189 -1.90 5.04 -12.97
N ILE A 190 -2.45 3.85 -12.72
CA ILE A 190 -3.19 3.56 -11.49
C ILE A 190 -2.58 2.34 -10.80
N PHE A 191 -2.21 2.51 -9.54
CA PHE A 191 -1.85 1.43 -8.63
C PHE A 191 -3.00 1.22 -7.63
N THR A 192 -3.48 -0.02 -7.50
CA THR A 192 -4.52 -0.37 -6.51
C THR A 192 -4.11 -1.58 -5.70
N THR A 193 -4.21 -1.47 -4.38
CA THR A 193 -4.12 -2.63 -3.47
C THR A 193 -5.49 -3.25 -3.25
N PHE A 194 -5.55 -4.58 -3.23
CA PHE A 194 -6.70 -5.34 -2.77
C PHE A 194 -6.34 -6.03 -1.46
N PHE A 195 -7.33 -6.27 -0.60
CA PHE A 195 -7.12 -7.00 0.64
C PHE A 195 -8.16 -8.10 0.83
N SER A 196 -7.74 -9.22 1.42
CA SER A 196 -8.62 -10.32 1.83
C SER A 196 -8.30 -10.74 3.26
N ILE A 197 -9.30 -11.28 3.97
CA ILE A 197 -9.14 -11.74 5.34
C ILE A 197 -9.27 -13.25 5.37
N ARG A 198 -8.32 -13.95 5.97
CA ARG A 198 -8.38 -15.39 6.24
C ARG A 198 -8.39 -15.66 7.73
N VAL A 199 -8.83 -16.85 8.11
CA VAL A 199 -8.78 -17.34 9.49
C VAL A 199 -7.83 -18.53 9.57
N GLU A 200 -6.83 -18.43 10.44
CA GLU A 200 -5.75 -19.39 10.61
C GLU A 200 -5.95 -20.17 11.92
N VAL A 201 -7.00 -21.00 11.96
CA VAL A 201 -7.28 -21.97 13.04
C VAL A 201 -7.65 -21.34 14.40
N ALA A 202 -8.41 -22.08 15.22
CA ALA A 202 -8.72 -21.68 16.60
C ALA A 202 -7.44 -21.78 17.45
N ILE A 203 -7.07 -20.71 18.15
CA ILE A 203 -6.00 -20.75 19.14
C ILE A 203 -6.51 -21.61 20.30
N PRO A 204 -5.94 -22.80 20.59
CA PRO A 204 -6.41 -23.62 21.69
C PRO A 204 -6.21 -22.83 22.98
N GLU A 205 -7.30 -22.50 23.67
CA GLU A 205 -7.23 -21.78 24.95
C GLU A 205 -6.34 -22.57 25.93
N PRO A 206 -5.16 -22.07 26.33
CA PRO A 206 -4.19 -22.90 27.06
C PRO A 206 -4.63 -23.28 28.48
N HIS A 207 -5.76 -22.76 28.98
CA HIS A 207 -6.02 -22.69 30.41
C HIS A 207 -7.20 -23.53 30.90
N VAL A 208 -8.20 -23.81 30.06
CA VAL A 208 -9.40 -24.56 30.50
C VAL A 208 -9.09 -26.04 30.73
N LEU A 209 -8.27 -26.66 29.87
CA LEU A 209 -7.81 -28.03 30.06
C LEU A 209 -6.87 -28.17 31.26
N GLY A 210 -6.01 -27.18 31.49
CA GLY A 210 -5.13 -27.12 32.66
C GLY A 210 -5.94 -27.01 33.96
N LEU A 211 -6.92 -26.11 34.02
CA LEU A 211 -7.80 -25.93 35.17
C LEU A 211 -8.69 -27.15 35.43
N LEU A 212 -9.23 -27.78 34.38
CA LEU A 212 -10.00 -29.03 34.51
C LEU A 212 -9.11 -30.17 35.03
N GLY A 213 -7.88 -30.28 34.53
CA GLY A 213 -6.89 -31.23 35.01
C GLY A 213 -6.55 -31.03 36.49
N ILE A 214 -6.28 -29.79 36.90
CA ILE A 214 -6.00 -29.44 38.31
C ILE A 214 -7.23 -29.70 39.19
N ALA A 215 -8.44 -29.35 38.73
CA ALA A 215 -9.68 -29.60 39.47
C ALA A 215 -9.93 -31.10 39.69
N LEU A 216 -9.76 -31.93 38.65
CA LEU A 216 -9.90 -33.39 38.74
C LEU A 216 -8.83 -34.01 39.65
N THR A 217 -7.60 -33.52 39.60
CA THR A 217 -6.50 -33.99 40.46
C THR A 217 -6.77 -33.62 41.93
N GLY A 218 -7.29 -32.41 42.20
CA GLY A 218 -7.71 -31.96 43.53
C GLY A 218 -8.87 -32.78 44.11
N LEU A 219 -9.86 -33.14 43.28
CA LEU A 219 -10.98 -34.04 43.65
C LEU A 219 -10.50 -35.48 43.94
N GLY A 220 -9.51 -35.97 43.18
CA GLY A 220 -8.91 -37.29 43.42
C GLY A 220 -8.15 -37.38 44.74
N LEU A 221 -7.35 -36.36 45.06
CA LEU A 221 -6.56 -36.30 46.30
C LEU A 221 -7.45 -36.13 47.56
N THR A 222 -8.54 -35.37 47.45
CA THR A 222 -9.49 -35.19 48.57
C THR A 222 -10.28 -36.48 48.88
N ARG A 223 -10.63 -37.28 47.86
CA ARG A 223 -11.27 -38.60 48.06
C ARG A 223 -10.35 -39.61 48.73
N ARG A 224 -9.04 -39.54 48.46
CA ARG A 224 -8.03 -40.43 49.07
C ARG A 224 -7.76 -40.13 50.54
N ARG A 225 -8.02 -38.90 51.00
CA ARG A 225 -7.93 -38.49 52.42
C ARG A 225 -9.17 -38.82 53.26
N ARG A 226 -10.30 -39.17 52.61
CA ARG A 226 -11.56 -39.53 53.29
C ARG A 226 -11.79 -41.05 53.41
N ARG A 227 -10.88 -41.87 52.89
CA ARG A 227 -10.79 -43.31 53.17
C ARG A 227 -9.63 -43.53 54.13
#